data_AF-D2UZ65-F1
#
_entry.id   AF-D2UZ65-F1
#
_cell.length_a   1.000
_cell.length_b   1.000
_cell.length_c   1.000
_cell.angle_alpha   90.00
_cell.angle_beta   90.00
_cell.angle_gamma   90.00
#
_symmetry.space_group_name_H-M   'P 1'
#
loop_
_entity.id
_entity.type
_entity.pdbx_description
1 polymer ?
#
loop_
_entity_poly.entity_id
_entity_poly.type
_entity_poly.pdbx_seq_one_letter_code
_entity_poly.pdbx_strand_id
1 'polypeptide(L)'
;FKYICVLDFEAVFADDCKTNRNYDMEIIEFPSVLLKFESEKQLVVVDEIQNYVKTRRIPKINEECTKLTGITQEMVESGVSFEEALKRHNEWLMSHLGEKPTKDNILMATCGDWDLKTMIPHQVFFEKQTISLIGSHFTQWCNVKDVFAKFYNMEKVNGMLTMLNALKLPLLGKHHSGIDDCKNIARVVCKMAQQGCHFNAT
;
A
#
# COMPACT_ATOMS: atom_id res chain seq x y z
N PHE A 1 -4.40 -17.71 -3.72
CA PHE A 1 -5.07 -16.50 -4.26
C PHE A 1 -4.83 -16.40 -5.76
N LYS A 2 -5.84 -15.96 -6.53
CA LYS A 2 -5.67 -15.69 -7.99
C LYS A 2 -5.07 -14.31 -8.24
N TYR A 3 -5.34 -13.37 -7.33
CA TYR A 3 -4.88 -11.99 -7.39
C TYR A 3 -4.08 -11.61 -6.14
N ILE A 4 -3.11 -10.72 -6.32
CA ILE A 4 -2.40 -10.02 -5.24
C ILE A 4 -2.57 -8.53 -5.48
N CYS A 5 -3.02 -7.78 -4.48
CA CYS A 5 -3.12 -6.32 -4.54
C CYS A 5 -2.02 -5.71 -3.70
N VAL A 6 -1.03 -5.11 -4.36
CA VAL A 6 0.07 -4.41 -3.69
C VAL A 6 -0.40 -3.01 -3.32
N LEU A 7 -0.21 -2.63 -2.06
CA LEU A 7 -0.65 -1.36 -1.49
C LEU A 7 0.48 -0.74 -0.66
N ASP A 8 0.60 0.58 -0.74
CA ASP A 8 1.57 1.39 0.02
C ASP A 8 0.99 2.80 0.21
N PHE A 9 0.61 3.16 1.43
CA PHE A 9 0.05 4.49 1.71
C PHE A 9 1.15 5.51 1.89
N GLU A 10 0.87 6.75 1.48
CA GLU A 10 1.58 7.91 2.00
C GLU A 10 0.70 8.63 3.01
N ALA A 11 1.32 9.16 4.07
CA ALA A 11 0.63 9.92 5.11
C ALA A 11 1.37 11.21 5.47
N VAL A 12 0.60 12.23 5.87
CA VAL A 12 1.12 13.42 6.53
C VAL A 12 1.10 13.25 8.04
N PHE A 13 2.06 13.86 8.74
CA PHE A 13 2.15 13.90 10.20
C PHE A 13 1.87 15.32 10.69
N ALA A 14 1.20 15.44 11.84
CA ALA A 14 1.02 16.75 12.49
C ALA A 14 2.36 17.29 13.07
N ASP A 15 2.58 18.61 13.01
CA ASP A 15 3.87 19.23 13.37
C ASP A 15 4.24 19.09 14.87
N ASP A 16 3.25 18.90 15.75
CA ASP A 16 3.43 18.75 17.21
C ASP A 16 3.86 17.33 17.63
N CYS A 17 3.89 16.39 16.70
CA CYS A 17 4.28 14.98 16.90
C CYS A 17 5.75 14.80 17.32
N LYS A 18 6.59 15.85 17.28
CA LYS A 18 7.97 15.80 17.80
C LYS A 18 8.04 15.60 19.32
N THR A 19 6.93 15.80 20.06
CA THR A 19 6.93 15.80 21.54
C THR A 19 6.02 14.75 22.18
N ASN A 20 4.96 14.30 21.51
CA ASN A 20 4.03 13.30 22.01
C ASN A 20 4.05 12.06 21.13
N ARG A 21 4.25 10.89 21.75
CA ARG A 21 4.31 9.56 21.09
C ARG A 21 3.00 9.12 20.39
N ASN A 22 2.02 10.00 20.27
CA ASN A 22 0.83 9.81 19.44
C ASN A 22 1.08 10.51 18.11
N TYR A 23 1.64 9.75 17.16
CA TYR A 23 1.84 10.20 15.78
C TYR A 23 0.47 10.40 15.13
N ASP A 24 -0.08 11.60 15.21
CA ASP A 24 -1.30 11.90 14.49
C ASP A 24 -0.97 12.00 12.99
N MET A 25 -1.58 11.11 12.22
CA MET A 25 -1.36 10.93 10.80
C MET A 25 -2.67 10.94 10.02
N GLU A 26 -2.61 11.40 8.78
CA GLU A 26 -3.69 11.22 7.81
C GLU A 26 -3.16 10.72 6.48
N ILE A 27 -3.84 9.74 5.89
CA ILE A 27 -3.54 9.21 4.56
C ILE A 27 -3.71 10.36 3.55
N ILE A 28 -2.70 10.55 2.71
CA ILE A 28 -2.68 11.56 1.62
C ILE A 28 -2.56 10.93 0.23
N GLU A 29 -2.14 9.67 0.15
CA GLU A 29 -2.16 8.87 -1.07
C GLU A 29 -2.65 7.45 -0.76
N PHE A 30 -3.58 6.96 -1.58
CA PHE A 30 -4.09 5.60 -1.56
C PHE A 30 -3.93 4.98 -2.96
N PRO A 31 -2.73 4.44 -3.25
CA PRO A 31 -2.45 3.73 -4.48
C PRO A 31 -2.52 2.21 -4.30
N SER A 32 -2.68 1.50 -5.41
CA SER A 32 -2.46 0.05 -5.46
C SER A 32 -2.10 -0.41 -6.86
N VAL A 33 -1.38 -1.53 -6.94
CA VAL A 33 -1.10 -2.26 -8.18
C VAL A 33 -1.69 -3.66 -8.08
N LEU A 34 -2.55 -4.03 -9.02
CA LEU A 34 -3.17 -5.35 -9.08
C LEU A 34 -2.33 -6.31 -9.90
N LEU A 35 -2.07 -7.47 -9.32
CA LEU A 35 -1.34 -8.56 -9.91
C LEU A 35 -2.26 -9.77 -10.08
N LYS A 36 -2.09 -10.50 -11.17
CA LYS A 36 -2.84 -11.74 -11.47
C LYS A 36 -1.88 -12.87 -11.80
N PHE A 37 -2.13 -14.06 -11.23
CA PHE A 37 -1.44 -15.27 -11.64
C PHE A 37 -1.97 -15.74 -13.00
N GLU A 38 -1.10 -15.81 -14.01
CA GLU A 38 -1.37 -16.49 -15.29
C GLU A 38 -0.93 -17.95 -15.24
N SER A 39 0.06 -18.26 -14.41
CA SER A 39 0.48 -19.60 -14.02
C SER A 39 1.09 -19.58 -12.62
N GLU A 40 1.42 -20.73 -12.04
CA GLU A 40 1.98 -20.82 -10.68
C GLU A 40 3.25 -19.98 -10.48
N LYS A 41 4.02 -19.73 -11.54
CA LYS A 41 5.28 -18.96 -11.51
C LYS A 41 5.20 -17.65 -12.29
N GLN A 42 4.03 -17.30 -12.80
CA GLN A 42 3.86 -16.10 -13.63
C GLN A 42 2.78 -15.22 -13.04
N LEU A 43 3.24 -14.14 -12.43
CA LEU A 43 2.43 -13.07 -11.90
C LEU A 43 2.63 -11.83 -12.77
N VAL A 44 1.55 -11.25 -13.29
CA VAL A 44 1.60 -10.08 -14.18
C VAL A 44 0.79 -8.94 -13.60
N VAL A 45 1.24 -7.70 -13.85
CA VAL A 45 0.46 -6.49 -13.56
C VAL A 45 -0.72 -6.44 -14.52
N VAL A 46 -1.93 -6.27 -13.99
CA VAL A 46 -3.15 -6.17 -14.79
C VAL A 46 -3.78 -4.79 -14.75
N ASP A 47 -3.62 -4.06 -13.64
CA ASP A 47 -4.11 -2.70 -13.53
C ASP A 47 -3.46 -1.95 -12.35
N GLU A 48 -3.65 -0.64 -12.31
CA GLU A 48 -3.20 0.23 -11.23
C GLU A 48 -4.26 1.29 -10.90
N ILE A 49 -4.31 1.70 -9.63
CA ILE A 49 -5.16 2.80 -9.18
C ILE A 49 -4.34 3.73 -8.27
N GLN A 50 -4.57 5.03 -8.39
CA GLN A 50 -3.96 6.04 -7.54
C GLN A 50 -5.01 7.07 -7.15
N ASN A 51 -5.20 7.26 -5.85
CA ASN A 51 -6.07 8.30 -5.32
C ASN A 51 -5.24 9.20 -4.39
N TYR A 52 -5.29 10.52 -4.59
CA TYR A 52 -4.91 11.45 -3.54
C TYR A 52 -6.07 11.63 -2.58
N VAL A 53 -5.76 11.67 -1.29
CA VAL A 53 -6.75 11.72 -0.23
C VAL A 53 -6.69 13.09 0.45
N LYS A 54 -7.82 13.78 0.43
CA LYS A 54 -7.99 15.07 1.08
C LYS A 54 -8.03 14.89 2.60
N THR A 55 -7.09 15.51 3.28
CA THR A 55 -7.02 15.52 4.74
C THR A 55 -8.19 16.27 5.37
N ARG A 56 -8.59 15.87 6.58
CA ARG A 56 -9.66 16.54 7.34
C ARG A 56 -9.15 17.23 8.59
N ARG A 57 -8.08 16.72 9.19
CA ARG A 57 -7.59 17.12 10.53
C ARG A 57 -6.26 17.85 10.46
N ILE A 58 -5.43 17.52 9.46
CA ILE A 58 -4.11 18.06 9.19
C ILE A 58 -4.22 18.87 7.88
N PRO A 59 -4.66 20.15 7.94
CA PRO A 59 -4.99 20.92 6.76
C PRO A 59 -3.78 21.39 5.96
N LYS A 60 -2.57 21.33 6.53
CA LYS A 60 -1.33 21.77 5.88
C LYS A 60 -0.33 20.64 5.82
N ILE A 61 0.14 20.33 4.61
CA ILE A 61 1.25 19.41 4.41
C ILE A 61 2.54 20.16 4.68
N ASN A 62 3.34 19.66 5.61
CA ASN A 62 4.63 20.25 5.92
C ASN A 62 5.65 20.03 4.78
N GLU A 63 6.64 20.90 4.71
CA GLU A 63 7.67 20.83 3.66
C GLU A 63 8.46 19.52 3.70
N GLU A 64 8.66 18.95 4.89
CA GLU A 64 9.38 17.69 5.06
C GLU A 64 8.61 16.54 4.36
N CYS A 65 7.30 16.44 4.58
CA CYS A 65 6.42 15.49 3.91
C CYS A 65 6.41 15.72 2.39
N THR A 66 6.26 16.97 1.94
CA THR A 66 6.29 17.29 0.49
C THR A 66 7.62 16.91 -0.15
N LYS A 67 8.76 17.18 0.51
CA LYS A 67 10.09 16.80 0.00
C LYS A 67 10.22 15.28 -0.09
N LEU A 68 9.78 14.57 0.96
CA LEU A 68 9.82 13.12 1.04
C LEU A 68 8.95 12.50 -0.05
N THR A 69 7.65 12.79 -0.06
CA THR A 69 6.67 12.09 -0.89
C THR A 69 6.52 12.68 -2.29
N GLY A 70 6.77 13.98 -2.44
CA GLY A 70 6.47 14.74 -3.66
C GLY A 70 5.01 15.18 -3.74
N ILE A 71 4.18 14.83 -2.77
CA ILE A 71 2.77 15.22 -2.73
C ILE A 71 2.67 16.67 -2.27
N THR A 72 2.01 17.50 -3.08
CA THR A 72 1.82 18.91 -2.79
C THR A 72 0.48 19.15 -2.07
N GLN A 73 0.37 20.31 -1.44
CA GLN A 73 -0.88 20.77 -0.84
C GLN A 73 -2.04 20.77 -1.86
N GLU A 74 -1.80 21.23 -3.09
CA GLU A 74 -2.82 21.29 -4.15
C GLU A 74 -3.34 19.90 -4.53
N MET A 75 -2.45 18.90 -4.59
CA MET A 75 -2.82 17.51 -4.90
C MET A 75 -3.75 16.92 -3.84
N VAL A 76 -3.48 17.20 -2.56
CA VAL A 76 -4.33 16.75 -1.45
C VAL A 76 -5.64 17.53 -1.39
N GLU A 77 -5.62 18.85 -1.59
CA GLU A 77 -6.84 19.65 -1.58
C GLU A 77 -7.81 19.29 -2.71
N SER A 78 -7.25 18.87 -3.86
CA SER A 78 -7.96 18.36 -5.04
C SER A 78 -8.28 16.87 -4.95
N GLY A 79 -7.74 16.18 -3.93
CA GLY A 79 -7.99 14.77 -3.66
C GLY A 79 -9.43 14.48 -3.24
N VAL A 80 -9.75 13.20 -3.15
CA VAL A 80 -11.05 12.72 -2.68
C VAL A 80 -11.05 12.48 -1.18
N SER A 81 -12.23 12.36 -0.56
CA SER A 81 -12.27 11.92 0.84
C SER A 81 -11.75 10.49 0.99
N PHE A 82 -11.29 10.12 2.18
CA PHE A 82 -10.90 8.73 2.47
C PHE A 82 -12.05 7.74 2.22
N GLU A 83 -13.27 8.13 2.54
CA GLU A 83 -14.49 7.37 2.24
C GLU A 83 -14.65 7.08 0.74
N GLU A 84 -14.44 8.08 -0.11
CA GLU A 84 -14.54 7.96 -1.56
C GLU A 84 -13.37 7.16 -2.13
N ALA A 85 -12.15 7.33 -1.61
CA ALA A 85 -11.00 6.50 -1.99
C ALA A 85 -11.25 5.01 -1.72
N LEU A 86 -11.82 4.67 -0.55
CA LEU A 86 -12.22 3.30 -0.22
C LEU A 86 -13.29 2.75 -1.17
N LYS A 87 -14.30 3.55 -1.53
CA LYS A 87 -15.33 3.13 -2.50
C LYS A 87 -14.72 2.84 -3.86
N ARG A 88 -13.92 3.77 -4.39
CA ARG A 88 -13.21 3.62 -5.67
C ARG A 88 -12.31 2.39 -5.68
N HIS A 89 -11.55 2.16 -4.61
CA HIS A 89 -10.67 1.00 -4.51
C HIS A 89 -11.46 -0.32 -4.46
N ASN A 90 -12.53 -0.38 -3.68
CA ASN A 90 -13.41 -1.55 -3.61
C ASN A 90 -14.09 -1.85 -4.95
N GLU A 91 -14.59 -0.81 -5.64
CA GLU A 91 -15.22 -0.92 -6.95
C GLU A 91 -14.22 -1.37 -8.02
N TRP A 92 -13.01 -0.80 -7.99
CA TRP A 92 -11.91 -1.18 -8.86
C TRP A 92 -11.52 -2.65 -8.68
N LEU A 93 -11.34 -3.12 -7.44
CA LEU A 93 -11.10 -4.54 -7.17
C LEU A 93 -12.25 -5.42 -7.64
N MET A 94 -13.50 -5.03 -7.34
CA MET A 94 -14.69 -5.78 -7.74
C MET A 94 -14.81 -5.94 -9.25
N SER A 95 -14.43 -4.91 -10.02
CA SER A 95 -14.44 -4.97 -11.50
C SER A 95 -13.47 -6.02 -12.07
N HIS A 96 -12.38 -6.33 -11.36
CA HIS A 96 -11.39 -7.34 -11.77
C HIS A 96 -11.66 -8.74 -11.21
N LEU A 97 -12.25 -8.81 -10.01
CA LEU A 97 -12.58 -10.05 -9.32
C LEU A 97 -13.91 -10.65 -9.83
N GLY A 98 -14.84 -9.80 -10.28
CA GLY A 98 -16.21 -10.19 -10.63
C GLY A 98 -17.12 -10.37 -9.41
N GLU A 99 -16.60 -10.14 -8.20
CA GLU A 99 -17.29 -10.26 -6.93
C GLU A 99 -16.64 -9.33 -5.88
N LYS A 100 -17.28 -9.20 -4.71
CA LYS A 100 -16.77 -8.34 -3.63
C LYS A 100 -15.39 -8.83 -3.16
N PRO A 101 -14.40 -7.94 -2.96
CA PRO A 101 -13.10 -8.33 -2.42
C PRO A 101 -13.22 -8.79 -0.95
N THR A 102 -12.68 -9.98 -0.67
CA THR A 102 -12.62 -10.59 0.66
C THR A 102 -11.22 -11.15 0.91
N LYS A 103 -10.91 -11.44 2.18
CA LYS A 103 -9.67 -12.11 2.55
C LYS A 103 -9.47 -13.51 1.92
N ASP A 104 -10.49 -14.08 1.29
CA ASP A 104 -10.44 -15.42 0.70
C ASP A 104 -10.20 -15.40 -0.82
N ASN A 105 -10.54 -14.30 -1.50
CA ASN A 105 -10.41 -14.19 -2.97
C ASN A 105 -9.27 -13.27 -3.44
N ILE A 106 -8.75 -12.39 -2.58
CA ILE A 106 -7.61 -11.54 -2.87
C ILE A 106 -6.62 -11.48 -1.71
N LEU A 107 -5.33 -11.47 -2.02
CA LEU A 107 -4.27 -11.25 -1.04
C LEU A 107 -3.80 -9.80 -1.12
N MET A 108 -4.00 -9.03 -0.06
CA MET A 108 -3.33 -7.73 0.07
C MET A 108 -1.84 -7.95 0.36
N ALA A 109 -0.97 -7.12 -0.19
CA ALA A 109 0.46 -7.17 0.03
C ALA A 109 1.02 -5.76 0.29
N THR A 110 1.86 -5.62 1.32
CA THR A 110 2.42 -4.34 1.78
C THR A 110 3.91 -4.48 2.08
N CYS A 111 4.66 -3.37 2.14
CA CYS A 111 6.08 -3.38 2.50
C CYS A 111 6.33 -3.23 4.02
N GLY A 112 5.59 -4.00 4.81
CA GLY A 112 5.60 -3.95 6.27
C GLY A 112 4.19 -3.97 6.84
N ASP A 113 4.10 -3.89 8.15
CA ASP A 113 2.82 -3.94 8.85
C ASP A 113 2.09 -2.58 8.89
N TRP A 114 2.80 -1.48 8.64
CA TRP A 114 2.31 -0.14 9.00
C TRP A 114 1.00 0.22 8.30
N ASP A 115 0.86 -0.02 6.99
CA ASP A 115 -0.31 0.37 6.21
C ASP A 115 -1.63 -0.20 6.75
N LEU A 116 -1.69 -1.51 6.94
CA LEU A 116 -2.93 -2.21 7.28
C LEU A 116 -3.08 -2.47 8.78
N LYS A 117 -1.97 -2.68 9.51
CA LYS A 117 -2.00 -2.87 10.97
C LYS A 117 -2.14 -1.56 11.73
N THR A 118 -1.61 -0.46 11.20
CA THR A 118 -1.53 0.81 11.91
C THR A 118 -2.34 1.90 11.22
N MET A 119 -2.09 2.16 9.93
CA MET A 119 -2.65 3.35 9.27
C MET A 119 -4.14 3.24 8.99
N ILE A 120 -4.65 2.08 8.52
CA ILE A 120 -6.11 1.87 8.38
C ILE A 120 -6.85 2.03 9.72
N PRO A 121 -6.49 1.31 10.81
CA PRO A 121 -7.15 1.51 12.09
C PRO A 121 -7.07 2.96 12.60
N HIS A 122 -5.93 3.63 12.38
CA HIS A 122 -5.74 5.03 12.77
C HIS A 122 -6.68 5.97 12.00
N GLN A 123 -6.73 5.87 10.67
CA GLN A 123 -7.63 6.71 9.85
C GLN A 123 -9.10 6.47 10.22
N VAL A 124 -9.49 5.20 10.39
CA VAL A 124 -10.87 4.81 10.75
C VAL A 124 -11.25 5.29 12.16
N PHE A 125 -10.32 5.34 13.11
CA PHE A 125 -10.57 5.86 14.46
C PHE A 125 -11.09 7.31 14.41
N PHE A 126 -10.54 8.14 13.54
CA PHE A 126 -10.93 9.53 13.36
C PHE A 126 -12.07 9.72 12.35
N GLU A 127 -12.22 8.81 11.39
CA GLU A 127 -13.27 8.82 10.39
C GLU A 127 -14.20 7.61 10.52
N LYS A 128 -14.83 7.46 11.70
CA LYS A 128 -15.64 6.27 12.06
C LYS A 128 -16.73 5.91 11.07
N GLN A 129 -17.25 6.87 10.30
CA GLN A 129 -18.24 6.62 9.25
C GLN A 129 -17.72 5.71 8.12
N THR A 130 -16.39 5.57 7.99
CA THR A 130 -15.75 4.72 6.97
C THR A 130 -15.62 3.24 7.40
N ILE A 131 -15.90 2.90 8.66
CA ILE A 131 -15.71 1.54 9.19
C ILE A 131 -16.46 0.47 8.38
N SER A 132 -17.65 0.77 7.87
CA SER A 132 -18.46 -0.16 7.07
C SER A 132 -17.89 -0.42 5.67
N LEU A 133 -16.96 0.42 5.21
CA LEU A 133 -16.29 0.27 3.91
C LEU A 133 -15.01 -0.56 4.00
N ILE A 134 -14.51 -0.80 5.21
CA ILE A 134 -13.34 -1.66 5.43
C ILE A 134 -13.77 -3.13 5.27
N GLY A 135 -13.55 -3.66 4.07
CA GLY A 135 -13.78 -5.07 3.77
C GLY A 135 -12.78 -5.99 4.48
N SER A 136 -13.12 -7.28 4.57
CA SER A 136 -12.27 -8.28 5.23
C SER A 136 -10.88 -8.43 4.58
N HIS A 137 -10.74 -8.08 3.30
CA HIS A 137 -9.44 -8.10 2.61
C HIS A 137 -8.43 -7.12 3.23
N PHE A 138 -8.85 -6.04 3.88
CA PHE A 138 -7.93 -5.14 4.61
C PHE A 138 -7.47 -5.68 5.98
N THR A 139 -8.06 -6.78 6.47
CA THR A 139 -7.77 -7.34 7.81
C THR A 139 -6.69 -8.43 7.79
N GLN A 140 -6.17 -8.75 6.61
CA GLN A 140 -5.18 -9.79 6.40
C GLN A 140 -4.30 -9.39 5.20
N TRP A 141 -2.98 -9.51 5.35
CA TRP A 141 -2.04 -9.14 4.30
C TRP A 141 -0.79 -10.00 4.31
N CYS A 142 -0.07 -9.96 3.20
CA CYS A 142 1.28 -10.48 3.06
C CYS A 142 2.27 -9.32 3.31
N ASN A 143 3.03 -9.38 4.41
CA ASN A 143 4.19 -8.50 4.54
C ASN A 143 5.30 -9.02 3.63
N VAL A 144 5.53 -8.32 2.51
CA VAL A 144 6.48 -8.75 1.47
C VAL A 144 7.89 -8.86 2.04
N LYS A 145 8.26 -8.06 3.05
CA LYS A 145 9.60 -8.11 3.67
C LYS A 145 9.85 -9.45 4.35
N ASP A 146 8.86 -10.00 5.02
CA ASP A 146 8.99 -11.25 5.78
C ASP A 146 9.09 -12.43 4.83
N VAL A 147 8.26 -12.44 3.78
CA VAL A 147 8.33 -13.45 2.71
C VAL A 147 9.66 -13.36 1.98
N PHE A 148 10.14 -12.15 1.68
CA PHE A 148 11.44 -11.94 1.04
C PHE A 148 12.59 -12.45 1.92
N ALA A 149 12.62 -12.06 3.19
CA ALA A 149 13.64 -12.49 4.15
C ALA A 149 13.70 -14.02 4.24
N LYS A 150 12.54 -14.67 4.36
CA LYS A 150 12.43 -16.13 4.42
C LYS A 150 12.89 -16.79 3.12
N PHE A 151 12.46 -16.28 1.96
CA PHE A 151 12.74 -16.92 0.67
C PHE A 151 14.22 -16.82 0.26
N TYR A 152 14.87 -15.69 0.53
CA TYR A 152 16.30 -15.49 0.23
C TYR A 152 17.22 -15.75 1.43
N ASN A 153 16.70 -16.28 2.54
CA ASN A 153 17.45 -16.57 3.77
C ASN A 153 18.26 -15.35 4.28
N MET A 154 17.60 -14.19 4.35
CA MET A 154 18.19 -12.94 4.84
C MET A 154 17.75 -12.67 6.28
N GLU A 155 18.70 -12.24 7.12
CA GLU A 155 18.40 -11.90 8.52
C GLU A 155 17.51 -10.66 8.66
N LYS A 156 17.66 -9.68 7.75
CA LYS A 156 16.90 -8.42 7.82
C LYS A 156 16.60 -7.85 6.44
N VAL A 157 15.35 -7.44 6.24
CA VAL A 157 14.88 -6.66 5.09
C VAL A 157 14.33 -5.34 5.62
N ASN A 158 15.03 -4.23 5.40
CA ASN A 158 14.64 -2.93 5.97
C ASN A 158 13.46 -2.29 5.24
N GLY A 159 13.31 -2.57 3.94
CA GLY A 159 12.26 -1.98 3.11
C GLY A 159 12.46 -2.31 1.62
N MET A 160 11.65 -1.67 0.78
CA MET A 160 11.61 -1.91 -0.66
C MET A 160 12.99 -1.78 -1.32
N LEU A 161 13.75 -0.73 -1.02
CA LEU A 161 15.09 -0.53 -1.60
C LEU A 161 16.06 -1.69 -1.29
N THR A 162 15.94 -2.33 -0.13
CA THR A 162 16.75 -3.52 0.20
C THR A 162 16.42 -4.68 -0.75
N MET A 163 15.12 -4.90 -1.00
CA MET A 163 14.66 -5.97 -1.90
C MET A 163 15.05 -5.69 -3.35
N LEU A 164 14.88 -4.46 -3.82
CA LEU A 164 15.29 -4.04 -5.17
C LEU A 164 16.80 -4.27 -5.39
N ASN A 165 17.64 -3.84 -4.45
CA ASN A 165 19.09 -4.01 -4.53
C ASN A 165 19.49 -5.49 -4.55
N ALA A 166 18.90 -6.31 -3.67
CA ALA A 166 19.16 -7.75 -3.64
C ALA A 166 18.79 -8.45 -4.96
N LEU A 167 17.71 -8.00 -5.61
CA LEU A 167 17.27 -8.52 -6.91
C LEU A 167 17.93 -7.86 -8.12
N LYS A 168 18.82 -6.88 -7.91
CA LYS A 168 19.43 -6.05 -8.95
C LYS A 168 18.40 -5.37 -9.86
N LEU A 169 17.28 -4.95 -9.28
CA LEU A 169 16.24 -4.18 -9.95
C LEU A 169 16.49 -2.68 -9.69
N PRO A 170 16.57 -1.83 -10.73
CA PRO A 170 16.63 -0.39 -10.52
C PRO A 170 15.31 0.12 -9.93
N LEU A 171 15.39 1.12 -9.05
CA LEU A 171 14.23 1.90 -8.63
C LEU A 171 13.61 2.58 -9.88
N LEU A 172 12.30 2.44 -10.04
CA LEU A 172 11.53 3.19 -11.03
C LEU A 172 10.75 4.29 -10.35
N GLY A 173 10.74 5.49 -10.93
CA GLY A 173 10.03 6.62 -10.37
C GLY A 173 10.69 7.18 -9.10
N LYS A 174 9.87 7.70 -8.19
CA LYS A 174 10.30 8.36 -6.94
C LYS A 174 10.00 7.46 -5.74
N HIS A 175 11.02 7.21 -4.92
CA HIS A 175 10.80 6.58 -3.61
C HIS A 175 9.95 7.51 -2.71
N HIS A 176 8.98 6.95 -1.99
CA HIS A 176 7.92 7.65 -1.24
C HIS A 176 6.87 8.35 -2.11
N SER A 177 6.82 8.05 -3.42
CA SER A 177 5.56 8.17 -4.15
C SER A 177 4.87 6.81 -4.03
N GLY A 178 3.69 6.77 -3.41
CA GLY A 178 3.06 5.50 -3.06
C GLY A 178 2.75 4.64 -4.30
N ILE A 179 2.37 5.25 -5.43
CA ILE A 179 2.16 4.49 -6.68
C ILE A 179 3.47 3.90 -7.23
N ASP A 180 4.58 4.64 -7.17
CA ASP A 180 5.87 4.16 -7.65
C ASP A 180 6.42 3.07 -6.71
N ASP A 181 6.23 3.22 -5.41
CA ASP A 181 6.60 2.20 -4.43
C ASP A 181 5.74 0.94 -4.63
N CYS A 182 4.42 1.06 -4.86
CA CYS A 182 3.56 -0.07 -5.27
C CYS A 182 4.09 -0.79 -6.52
N LYS A 183 4.47 -0.04 -7.57
CA LYS A 183 5.02 -0.60 -8.81
C LYS A 183 6.33 -1.35 -8.58
N ASN A 184 7.21 -0.81 -7.74
CA ASN A 184 8.48 -1.44 -7.43
C ASN A 184 8.30 -2.68 -6.54
N ILE A 185 7.43 -2.63 -5.53
CA ILE A 185 7.06 -3.81 -4.71
C ILE A 185 6.43 -4.88 -5.61
N ALA A 186 5.53 -4.50 -6.52
CA ALA A 186 4.95 -5.42 -7.50
C ALA A 186 6.02 -6.12 -8.35
N ARG A 187 7.04 -5.40 -8.82
CA ARG A 187 8.18 -5.99 -9.55
C ARG A 187 8.97 -6.99 -8.70
N VAL A 188 9.17 -6.69 -7.41
CA VAL A 188 9.79 -7.63 -6.45
C VAL A 188 8.95 -8.90 -6.33
N VAL A 189 7.63 -8.75 -6.10
CA VAL A 189 6.69 -9.87 -5.96
C VAL A 189 6.65 -10.72 -7.23
N CYS A 190 6.57 -10.11 -8.42
CA CYS A 190 6.64 -10.82 -9.70
C CYS A 190 7.96 -11.60 -9.85
N LYS A 191 9.11 -10.99 -9.49
CA LYS A 191 10.41 -11.66 -9.57
C LYS A 191 10.52 -12.85 -8.63
N MET A 192 9.99 -12.72 -7.42
CA MET A 192 9.92 -13.81 -6.44
C MET A 192 9.00 -14.94 -6.93
N ALA A 193 7.84 -14.62 -7.49
CA ALA A 193 6.92 -15.61 -8.08
C ALA A 193 7.60 -16.43 -9.20
N GLN A 194 8.32 -15.74 -10.11
CA GLN A 194 9.10 -16.38 -11.18
C GLN A 194 10.15 -17.36 -10.66
N GLN A 195 10.69 -17.11 -9.47
CA GLN A 195 11.67 -17.96 -8.82
C GLN A 195 11.03 -19.08 -7.97
N GLY A 196 9.69 -19.19 -7.96
CA GLY A 196 8.96 -20.22 -7.23
C GLY A 196 8.61 -19.86 -5.80
N CYS A 197 8.62 -18.57 -5.44
CA CYS A 197 8.12 -18.13 -4.14
C CYS A 197 6.60 -18.22 -4.07
N HIS A 198 6.08 -18.69 -2.93
CA HIS A 198 4.65 -18.71 -2.63
C HIS A 198 4.31 -17.61 -1.61
N PHE A 199 3.23 -16.88 -1.87
CA PHE A 199 2.76 -15.80 -1.02
C PHE A 199 1.57 -16.26 -0.20
N ASN A 200 1.68 -16.10 1.12
CA ASN A 200 0.59 -16.33 2.06
C ASN A 200 0.46 -15.07 2.91
N ALA A 201 -0.73 -14.87 3.46
CA ALA A 201 -0.91 -13.88 4.49
C ALA A 201 -0.03 -14.19 5.71
N THR A 202 0.46 -13.14 6.35
CA THR A 202 1.28 -13.18 7.56
C THR A 202 0.40 -13.30 8.81
#